data_AF-A0A523V1E0-F1
#
_entry.id   AF-A0A523V1E0-F1
#
_cell.length_a   1.000
_cell.length_b   1.000
_cell.length_c   1.000
_cell.angle_alpha   90.00
_cell.angle_beta   90.00
_cell.angle_gamma   90.00
#
_symmetry.space_group_name_H-M   'P 1'
#
loop_
_entity.id
_entity.type
_entity.pdbx_description
1 polymer ?
#
loop_
_entity_poly.entity_id
_entity_poly.type
_entity_poly.pdbx_seq_one_letter_code
_entity_poly.pdbx_strand_id
1 'polypeptide(L)'
;MQTKKRVLITIFSIISILFGLSGAIVSFGGIFVLNSYAESFDNIHDLSLSVAGTIEETSDMLKNSNETSKNIAESIMITKNTINYASEISYDSGMAFNEVADLVGFEILGFQPFENAEDYFNDIGSNLVGLSEELSLAEGNLEINASDLERIGRDLENISTELRGVSTRFNQAIDSFSIYNFVLIIKYLLVYLGILNIIFILNGIMFLIIRK
;
A
#
# COMPACT_ATOMS: atom_id res chain seq x y z
N MET A 1 -14.15 -75.15 25.67
CA MET A 1 -13.32 -73.95 25.91
C MET A 1 -12.53 -73.52 24.66
N GLN A 2 -11.97 -74.46 23.87
CA GLN A 2 -11.20 -74.15 22.64
C GLN A 2 -12.03 -73.48 21.52
N THR A 3 -13.31 -73.81 21.36
CA THR A 3 -14.19 -73.23 20.32
C THR A 3 -14.44 -71.75 20.51
N LYS A 4 -14.69 -71.31 21.76
CA LYS A 4 -14.88 -69.89 22.11
C LYS A 4 -13.61 -69.06 21.84
N LYS A 5 -12.43 -69.61 22.15
CA LYS A 5 -11.13 -68.98 21.86
C LYS A 5 -10.91 -68.78 20.36
N ARG A 6 -11.24 -69.78 19.53
CA ARG A 6 -11.13 -69.69 18.06
C ARG A 6 -12.04 -68.62 17.46
N VAL A 7 -13.28 -68.51 17.94
CA VAL A 7 -14.22 -67.47 17.48
C VAL A 7 -13.70 -66.08 17.83
N LEU A 8 -13.21 -65.87 19.06
CA LEU A 8 -12.71 -64.58 19.50
C LEU A 8 -11.47 -64.13 18.70
N ILE A 9 -10.53 -65.04 18.44
CA ILE A 9 -9.35 -64.76 17.57
C ILE A 9 -9.80 -64.37 16.16
N THR A 10 -10.83 -65.03 15.62
CA THR A 10 -11.35 -64.73 14.28
C THR A 10 -11.94 -63.33 14.19
N ILE A 11 -12.77 -62.95 15.18
CA ILE A 11 -13.39 -61.62 15.22
C ILE A 11 -12.31 -60.56 15.33
N PHE A 12 -11.32 -60.75 16.22
CA PHE A 12 -10.22 -59.81 16.39
C PHE A 12 -9.40 -59.66 15.11
N SER A 13 -9.06 -60.76 14.43
CA SER A 13 -8.37 -60.72 13.14
C SER A 13 -9.13 -59.92 12.08
N ILE A 14 -10.43 -60.15 11.93
CA ILE A 14 -11.26 -59.44 10.95
C ILE A 14 -11.28 -57.94 11.25
N ILE A 15 -11.45 -57.58 12.53
CA ILE A 15 -11.42 -56.17 12.95
C ILE A 15 -10.06 -55.53 12.66
N SER A 16 -8.94 -56.20 12.97
CA SER A 16 -7.59 -55.69 12.66
C SER A 16 -7.35 -55.51 11.16
N ILE A 17 -7.83 -56.43 10.33
CA ILE A 17 -7.69 -56.32 8.86
C ILE A 17 -8.54 -55.16 8.32
N LEU A 18 -9.80 -55.03 8.74
CA LEU A 18 -10.66 -53.95 8.28
C LEU A 18 -10.15 -52.58 8.73
N PHE A 19 -9.72 -52.48 9.99
CA PHE A 19 -9.10 -51.27 10.53
C PHE A 19 -7.86 -50.89 9.73
N GLY A 20 -6.92 -51.83 9.53
CA GLY A 20 -5.70 -51.57 8.78
C GLY A 20 -5.95 -51.25 7.30
N LEU A 21 -6.93 -51.89 6.64
CA LEU A 21 -7.32 -51.53 5.27
C LEU A 21 -7.86 -50.10 5.19
N SER A 22 -8.78 -49.73 6.09
CA SER A 22 -9.35 -48.39 6.12
C SER A 22 -8.27 -47.32 6.38
N GLY A 23 -7.38 -47.57 7.34
CA GLY A 23 -6.30 -46.65 7.68
C GLY A 23 -5.27 -46.54 6.57
N ALA A 24 -4.92 -47.64 5.88
CA ALA A 24 -4.03 -47.60 4.73
C ALA A 24 -4.63 -46.80 3.58
N ILE A 25 -5.92 -46.99 3.26
CA ILE A 25 -6.62 -46.22 2.21
C ILE A 25 -6.60 -44.73 2.54
N VAL A 26 -6.90 -44.35 3.78
CA VAL A 26 -6.87 -42.93 4.21
C VAL A 26 -5.45 -42.36 4.15
N SER A 27 -4.45 -43.11 4.63
CA SER A 27 -3.04 -42.70 4.62
C SER A 27 -2.49 -42.47 3.21
N PHE A 28 -2.63 -43.45 2.32
CA PHE A 28 -2.11 -43.35 0.96
C PHE A 28 -2.98 -42.46 0.06
N GLY A 29 -4.31 -42.47 0.26
CA GLY A 29 -5.23 -41.56 -0.40
C GLY A 29 -4.96 -40.09 -0.02
N GLY A 30 -4.66 -39.83 1.25
CA GLY A 30 -4.26 -38.51 1.73
C GLY A 30 -3.00 -37.98 1.06
N ILE A 31 -2.00 -38.85 0.79
CA ILE A 31 -0.79 -38.47 0.06
C ILE A 31 -1.12 -38.06 -1.38
N PHE A 32 -2.02 -38.80 -2.05
CA PHE A 32 -2.45 -38.46 -3.41
C PHE A 32 -3.14 -37.09 -3.44
N VAL A 33 -4.07 -36.84 -2.51
CA VAL A 33 -4.76 -35.55 -2.38
C VAL A 33 -3.77 -34.41 -2.12
N LEU A 34 -2.81 -34.60 -1.20
CA LEU A 34 -1.78 -33.59 -0.93
C LEU A 34 -0.89 -33.30 -2.14
N ASN A 35 -0.59 -34.31 -2.96
CA ASN A 35 0.15 -34.10 -4.20
C ASN A 35 -0.68 -33.33 -5.24
N SER A 36 -1.99 -33.58 -5.33
CA SER A 36 -2.87 -32.81 -6.22
C SER A 36 -2.96 -31.33 -5.85
N TYR A 37 -2.72 -30.97 -4.59
CA TYR A 37 -2.66 -29.58 -4.13
C TYR A 37 -1.26 -28.98 -4.13
N ALA A 38 -0.21 -29.71 -4.57
CA ALA A 38 1.15 -29.20 -4.61
C ALA A 38 1.26 -27.90 -5.44
N GLU A 39 0.68 -27.88 -6.64
CA GLU A 39 0.63 -26.69 -7.50
C GLU A 39 -0.10 -25.51 -6.82
N SER A 40 -1.13 -25.78 -6.02
CA SER A 40 -1.84 -24.73 -5.29
C SER A 40 -0.96 -24.10 -4.19
N PHE A 41 -0.07 -24.88 -3.57
CA PHE A 41 0.87 -24.35 -2.58
C PHE A 41 1.96 -23.49 -3.21
N ASP A 42 2.49 -23.90 -4.37
CA ASP A 42 3.46 -23.10 -5.12
C ASP A 42 2.83 -21.76 -5.57
N ASN A 43 1.59 -21.81 -6.09
CA ASN A 43 0.84 -20.60 -6.44
C ASN A 43 0.60 -19.65 -5.26
N ILE A 44 0.42 -20.18 -4.04
CA ILE A 44 0.27 -19.33 -2.84
C ILE A 44 1.60 -18.65 -2.50
N HIS A 45 2.72 -19.35 -2.63
CA HIS A 45 4.05 -18.76 -2.39
C HIS A 45 4.36 -17.66 -3.42
N ASP A 46 4.12 -17.92 -4.71
CA ASP A 46 4.31 -16.95 -5.79
C ASP A 46 3.39 -15.74 -5.64
N LEU A 47 2.12 -15.96 -5.28
CA LEU A 47 1.19 -14.88 -4.95
C LEU A 47 1.71 -14.03 -3.79
N SER A 48 2.28 -14.67 -2.77
CA SER A 48 2.87 -13.97 -1.63
C SER A 48 4.06 -13.09 -2.03
N LEU A 49 4.97 -13.61 -2.85
CA LEU A 49 6.10 -12.83 -3.38
C LEU A 49 5.61 -11.68 -4.26
N SER A 50 4.59 -11.92 -5.10
CA SER A 50 3.97 -10.88 -5.91
C SER A 50 3.35 -9.77 -5.06
N VAL A 51 2.62 -10.11 -3.99
CA VAL A 51 2.01 -9.13 -3.09
C VAL A 51 3.08 -8.31 -2.38
N ALA A 52 4.15 -8.95 -1.88
CA ALA A 52 5.26 -8.24 -1.26
C ALA A 52 5.95 -7.27 -2.23
N GLY A 53 6.16 -7.70 -3.49
CA GLY A 53 6.71 -6.86 -4.56
C GLY A 53 5.80 -5.67 -4.88
N THR A 54 4.49 -5.88 -5.03
CA THR A 54 3.54 -4.78 -5.27
C THR A 54 3.51 -3.76 -4.11
N ILE A 55 3.64 -4.22 -2.86
CA ILE A 55 3.72 -3.32 -1.69
C ILE A 55 5.01 -2.48 -1.74
N GLU A 56 6.13 -3.09 -2.12
CA GLU A 56 7.42 -2.39 -2.27
C GLU A 56 7.37 -1.36 -3.40
N GLU A 57 6.87 -1.73 -4.57
CA GLU A 57 6.66 -0.82 -5.70
C GLU A 57 5.75 0.36 -5.31
N THR A 58 4.65 0.09 -4.59
CA THR A 58 3.75 1.13 -4.10
C THR A 58 4.45 2.07 -3.12
N SER A 59 5.28 1.53 -2.21
CA SER A 59 6.09 2.32 -1.28
C SER A 59 7.05 3.25 -2.04
N ASP A 60 7.72 2.76 -3.07
CA ASP A 60 8.64 3.58 -3.87
C ASP A 60 7.90 4.62 -4.71
N MET A 61 6.72 4.30 -5.26
CA MET A 61 5.84 5.29 -5.91
C MET A 61 5.43 6.41 -4.96
N LEU A 62 5.07 6.09 -3.71
CA LEU A 62 4.71 7.09 -2.70
C LEU A 62 5.92 7.97 -2.32
N LYS A 63 7.11 7.37 -2.22
CA LYS A 63 8.36 8.12 -1.97
C LYS A 63 8.66 9.09 -3.12
N ASN A 64 8.53 8.64 -4.36
CA ASN A 64 8.71 9.51 -5.54
C ASN A 64 7.62 10.60 -5.60
N SER A 65 6.41 10.30 -5.12
CA SER A 65 5.31 11.27 -5.02
C SER A 65 5.58 12.33 -3.95
N ASN A 66 6.26 11.99 -2.85
CA ASN A 66 6.75 12.96 -1.86
C ASN A 66 7.77 13.93 -2.49
N GLU A 67 8.77 13.40 -3.22
CA GLU A 67 9.76 14.23 -3.91
C GLU A 67 9.11 15.15 -4.95
N THR A 68 8.13 14.64 -5.69
CA THR A 68 7.33 15.44 -6.64
C THR A 68 6.55 16.54 -5.91
N SER A 69 5.90 16.23 -4.79
CA SER A 69 5.15 17.21 -3.99
C SER A 69 6.05 18.32 -3.46
N LYS A 70 7.28 17.98 -3.04
CA LYS A 70 8.29 18.94 -2.62
C LYS A 70 8.71 19.87 -3.76
N ASN A 71 8.96 19.34 -4.96
CA ASN A 71 9.31 20.16 -6.13
C ASN A 71 8.16 21.10 -6.55
N ILE A 72 6.91 20.65 -6.41
CA ILE A 72 5.73 21.50 -6.66
C ILE A 72 5.65 22.60 -5.59
N ALA A 73 5.83 22.29 -4.30
CA ALA A 73 5.84 23.27 -3.24
C ALA A 73 6.92 24.34 -3.46
N GLU A 74 8.13 23.93 -3.87
CA GLU A 74 9.22 24.86 -4.23
C GLU A 74 8.84 25.75 -5.43
N SER A 75 8.22 25.18 -6.47
CA SER A 75 7.75 25.95 -7.63
C SER A 75 6.66 26.97 -7.26
N ILE A 76 5.77 26.61 -6.34
CA ILE A 76 4.76 27.51 -5.78
C ILE A 76 5.44 28.64 -4.99
N MET A 77 6.47 28.34 -4.20
CA MET A 77 7.23 29.37 -3.46
C MET A 77 7.94 30.36 -4.39
N ILE A 78 8.48 29.89 -5.52
CA ILE A 78 9.07 30.77 -6.54
C ILE A 78 7.98 31.67 -7.17
N THR A 79 6.82 31.10 -7.45
CA THR A 79 5.66 31.85 -7.99
C THR A 79 5.14 32.88 -6.99
N LYS A 80 5.07 32.52 -5.70
CA LYS A 80 4.75 33.43 -4.59
C LYS A 80 5.68 34.64 -4.61
N ASN A 81 7.00 34.42 -4.63
CA ASN A 81 7.97 35.52 -4.62
C ASN A 81 7.85 36.41 -5.87
N THR A 82 7.54 35.82 -7.02
CA THR A 82 7.31 36.57 -8.28
C THR A 82 6.05 37.43 -8.19
N ILE A 83 4.98 36.92 -7.58
CA ILE A 83 3.73 37.64 -7.34
C ILE A 83 3.93 38.76 -6.33
N ASN A 84 4.69 38.54 -5.26
CA ASN A 84 5.02 39.60 -4.31
C ASN A 84 5.76 40.75 -5.00
N TYR A 85 6.75 40.45 -5.84
CA TYR A 85 7.48 41.47 -6.61
C TYR A 85 6.57 42.22 -7.60
N ALA A 86 5.66 41.51 -8.27
CA ALA A 86 4.67 42.13 -9.15
C ALA A 86 3.67 43.01 -8.38
N SER A 87 3.31 42.60 -7.16
CA SER A 87 2.45 43.37 -6.25
C SER A 87 3.12 44.68 -5.84
N GLU A 88 4.36 44.62 -5.37
CA GLU A 88 5.15 45.79 -4.99
C GLU A 88 5.28 46.78 -6.16
N ILE A 89 5.64 46.29 -7.35
CA ILE A 89 5.73 47.15 -8.55
C ILE A 89 4.38 47.76 -8.91
N SER A 90 3.29 47.00 -8.81
CA SER A 90 1.95 47.51 -9.14
C SER A 90 1.55 48.61 -8.15
N TYR A 91 1.81 48.41 -6.85
CA TYR A 91 1.56 49.42 -5.84
C TYR A 91 2.38 50.69 -6.08
N ASP A 92 3.70 50.57 -6.26
CA ASP A 92 4.60 51.71 -6.49
C ASP A 92 4.24 52.46 -7.77
N SER A 93 3.92 51.73 -8.84
CA SER A 93 3.46 52.33 -10.10
C SER A 93 2.13 53.05 -9.90
N GLY A 94 1.20 52.46 -9.14
CA GLY A 94 -0.08 53.05 -8.84
C GLY A 94 0.06 54.38 -8.08
N MET A 95 0.94 54.40 -7.08
CA MET A 95 1.28 55.62 -6.34
C MET A 95 1.93 56.67 -7.24
N ALA A 96 2.87 56.29 -8.11
CA ALA A 96 3.51 57.21 -9.04
C ALA A 96 2.51 57.81 -10.05
N PHE A 97 1.52 57.03 -10.50
CA PHE A 97 0.46 57.53 -11.37
C PHE A 97 -0.45 58.54 -10.65
N ASN A 98 -0.78 58.30 -9.38
CA ASN A 98 -1.52 59.27 -8.57
C ASN A 98 -0.71 60.57 -8.36
N GLU A 99 0.61 60.48 -8.12
CA GLU A 99 1.47 61.67 -8.04
C GLU A 99 1.54 62.45 -9.37
N VAL A 100 1.54 61.75 -10.51
CA VAL A 100 1.45 62.39 -11.83
C VAL A 100 0.10 63.05 -12.02
N ALA A 101 -0.99 62.44 -11.55
CA ALA A 101 -2.34 63.03 -11.58
C ALA A 101 -2.36 64.38 -10.85
N ASP A 102 -1.82 64.43 -9.62
CA ASP A 102 -1.68 65.66 -8.82
C ASP A 102 -0.87 66.74 -9.55
N LEU A 103 0.17 66.34 -10.29
CA LEU A 103 1.00 67.26 -11.07
C LEU A 103 0.32 67.81 -12.31
N VAL A 104 -0.60 67.08 -12.95
CA VAL A 104 -1.30 67.54 -14.16
C VAL A 104 -2.63 68.23 -13.86
N GLY A 105 -3.19 68.02 -12.66
CA GLY A 105 -4.42 68.64 -12.17
C GLY A 105 -4.31 70.12 -11.79
N PHE A 106 -3.18 70.79 -12.05
CA PHE A 106 -2.99 72.19 -11.64
C PHE A 106 -3.93 73.16 -12.36
N GLU A 107 -4.39 74.17 -11.62
CA GLU A 107 -5.30 75.20 -12.10
C GLU A 107 -4.55 76.53 -12.31
N ILE A 108 -4.73 77.16 -13.47
CA ILE A 108 -4.24 78.53 -13.73
C ILE A 108 -5.43 79.45 -13.93
N LEU A 109 -5.67 80.35 -12.96
CA LEU A 109 -6.69 81.40 -13.04
C LEU A 109 -8.11 80.86 -13.35
N GLY A 110 -8.53 79.72 -12.77
CA GLY A 110 -9.83 79.12 -13.09
C GLY A 110 -9.81 78.08 -14.21
N PHE A 111 -8.69 77.89 -14.91
CA PHE A 111 -8.57 76.96 -16.04
C PHE A 111 -7.68 75.77 -15.69
N GLN A 112 -8.21 74.56 -15.83
CA GLN A 112 -7.43 73.31 -15.85
C GLN A 112 -7.15 72.91 -17.31
N PRO A 113 -5.92 73.13 -17.82
CA PRO A 113 -5.58 72.79 -19.19
C PRO A 113 -5.61 71.29 -19.49
N PHE A 114 -5.58 70.44 -18.45
CA PHE A 114 -5.54 68.98 -18.55
C PHE A 114 -6.59 68.28 -17.68
N GLU A 115 -7.78 68.88 -17.52
CA GLU A 115 -8.87 68.35 -16.66
C GLU A 115 -9.11 66.84 -16.81
N ASN A 116 -9.14 66.30 -18.05
CA ASN A 116 -9.36 64.86 -18.28
C ASN A 116 -8.12 63.97 -18.06
N ALA A 117 -6.92 64.53 -17.96
CA ALA A 117 -5.69 63.76 -17.78
C ALA A 117 -5.48 63.36 -16.32
N GLU A 118 -5.90 64.22 -15.39
CA GLU A 118 -5.89 63.94 -13.95
C GLU A 118 -6.72 62.69 -13.65
N ASP A 119 -7.99 62.67 -14.08
CA ASP A 119 -8.89 61.52 -13.92
C ASP A 119 -8.30 60.24 -14.53
N TYR A 120 -7.72 60.32 -15.72
CA TYR A 120 -7.10 59.17 -16.38
C TYR A 120 -5.93 58.58 -15.59
N PHE A 121 -5.06 59.41 -15.04
CA PHE A 121 -3.93 58.93 -14.23
C PHE A 121 -4.37 58.42 -12.87
N ASN A 122 -5.38 59.04 -12.23
CA ASN A 122 -5.99 58.53 -11.00
C ASN A 122 -6.66 57.17 -11.20
N ASP A 123 -7.35 56.96 -12.32
CA ASP A 123 -7.96 55.68 -12.67
C ASP A 123 -6.88 54.59 -12.86
N ILE A 124 -5.81 54.90 -13.58
CA ILE A 124 -4.68 53.95 -13.74
C ILE A 124 -4.05 53.66 -12.37
N GLY A 125 -3.80 54.69 -11.57
CA GLY A 125 -3.20 54.56 -10.25
C GLY A 125 -4.02 53.66 -9.33
N SER A 126 -5.33 53.91 -9.26
CA SER A 126 -6.28 53.13 -8.47
C SER A 126 -6.36 51.67 -8.92
N ASN A 127 -6.38 51.42 -10.24
CA ASN A 127 -6.42 50.07 -10.79
C ASN A 127 -5.14 49.27 -10.46
N LEU A 128 -3.97 49.93 -10.49
CA LEU A 128 -2.70 49.29 -10.16
C LEU A 128 -2.57 48.98 -8.66
N VAL A 129 -3.07 49.87 -7.79
CA VAL A 129 -3.18 49.60 -6.35
C VAL A 129 -4.14 48.42 -6.11
N GLY A 130 -5.30 48.40 -6.76
CA GLY A 130 -6.24 47.27 -6.67
C GLY A 130 -5.63 45.95 -7.15
N LEU A 131 -4.85 45.96 -8.24
CA LEU A 131 -4.12 44.80 -8.72
C LEU A 131 -3.09 44.31 -7.68
N SER A 132 -2.38 45.22 -7.00
CA SER A 132 -1.46 44.86 -5.91
C SER A 132 -2.17 44.13 -4.77
N GLU A 133 -3.36 44.60 -4.36
CA GLU A 133 -4.16 43.92 -3.33
C GLU A 133 -4.58 42.51 -3.75
N GLU A 134 -5.04 42.34 -5.00
CA GLU A 134 -5.39 41.01 -5.53
C GLU A 134 -4.18 40.07 -5.60
N LEU A 135 -3.01 40.59 -6.00
CA LEU A 135 -1.76 39.83 -6.02
C LEU A 135 -1.31 39.43 -4.60
N SER A 136 -1.47 40.30 -3.60
CA SER A 136 -1.17 39.98 -2.20
C SER A 136 -2.10 38.88 -1.65
N LEU A 137 -3.38 38.89 -2.02
CA LEU A 137 -4.29 37.79 -1.68
C LEU A 137 -3.90 36.47 -2.36
N ALA A 138 -3.48 36.52 -3.63
CA ALA A 138 -2.99 35.36 -4.36
C ALA A 138 -1.71 34.79 -3.72
N GLU A 139 -0.80 35.65 -3.27
CA GLU A 139 0.41 35.28 -2.53
C GLU A 139 0.08 34.46 -1.28
N GLY A 140 -0.85 34.95 -0.44
CA GLY A 140 -1.25 34.26 0.78
C GLY A 140 -1.85 32.87 0.51
N ASN A 141 -2.65 32.74 -0.55
CA ASN A 141 -3.20 31.45 -0.96
C ASN A 141 -2.12 30.47 -1.46
N LEU A 142 -1.11 30.96 -2.18
CA LEU A 142 0.00 30.13 -2.64
C LEU A 142 0.86 29.64 -1.48
N GLU A 143 1.08 30.46 -0.45
CA GLU A 143 1.80 30.03 0.75
C GLU A 143 1.09 28.88 1.47
N ILE A 144 -0.22 28.97 1.63
CA ILE A 144 -1.04 27.89 2.20
C ILE A 144 -0.91 26.62 1.36
N ASN A 145 -1.06 26.74 0.03
CA ASN A 145 -0.96 25.60 -0.89
C ASN A 145 0.43 24.93 -0.85
N ALA A 146 1.51 25.70 -0.77
CA ALA A 146 2.86 25.16 -0.64
C ALA A 146 2.99 24.36 0.67
N SER A 147 2.51 24.91 1.78
CA SER A 147 2.55 24.23 3.09
C SER A 147 1.73 22.94 3.10
N ASP A 148 0.56 22.95 2.46
CA ASP A 148 -0.30 21.77 2.33
C ASP A 148 0.36 20.67 1.51
N LEU A 149 1.05 21.02 0.41
CA LEU A 149 1.81 20.05 -0.38
C LEU A 149 2.99 19.45 0.38
N GLU A 150 3.71 20.24 1.19
CA GLU A 150 4.76 19.72 2.06
C GLU A 150 4.20 18.76 3.14
N ARG A 151 3.01 19.06 3.67
CA ARG A 151 2.31 18.17 4.59
C ARG A 151 1.92 16.86 3.90
N ILE A 152 1.29 16.93 2.73
CA ILE A 152 0.93 15.75 1.93
C ILE A 152 2.18 14.92 1.61
N GLY A 153 3.29 15.56 1.22
CA GLY A 153 4.56 14.88 0.96
C GLY A 153 5.05 14.06 2.17
N ARG A 154 5.04 14.66 3.37
CA ARG A 154 5.39 13.96 4.62
C ARG A 154 4.45 12.80 4.93
N ASP A 155 3.15 12.97 4.70
CA ASP A 155 2.18 11.90 4.92
C ASP A 155 2.41 10.73 3.95
N LEU A 156 2.73 11.00 2.69
CA LEU A 156 3.10 9.98 1.69
C LEU A 156 4.37 9.22 2.11
N GLU A 157 5.37 9.92 2.66
CA GLU A 157 6.59 9.30 3.18
C GLU A 157 6.33 8.39 4.39
N ASN A 158 5.45 8.84 5.31
CA ASN A 158 5.04 8.03 6.45
C ASN A 158 4.31 6.75 5.98
N ILE A 159 3.34 6.87 5.07
CA ILE A 159 2.63 5.72 4.50
C ILE A 159 3.59 4.78 3.78
N SER A 160 4.54 5.33 3.01
CA SER A 160 5.58 4.54 2.33
C SER A 160 6.40 3.73 3.34
N THR A 161 6.78 4.34 4.46
CA THR A 161 7.53 3.67 5.54
C THR A 161 6.70 2.57 6.20
N GLU A 162 5.42 2.83 6.47
CA GLU A 162 4.50 1.83 7.03
C GLU A 162 4.30 0.64 6.08
N LEU A 163 4.12 0.89 4.77
CA LEU A 163 4.00 -0.15 3.76
C LEU A 163 5.26 -1.02 3.67
N ARG A 164 6.46 -0.42 3.73
CA ARG A 164 7.72 -1.16 3.84
C ARG A 164 7.75 -2.04 5.09
N GLY A 165 7.27 -1.52 6.22
CA GLY A 165 7.12 -2.27 7.45
C GLY A 165 6.17 -3.46 7.32
N VAL A 166 5.03 -3.27 6.65
CA VAL A 166 4.07 -4.33 6.34
C VAL A 166 4.70 -5.39 5.44
N SER A 167 5.36 -5.00 4.35
CA SER A 167 6.06 -5.94 3.44
C SER A 167 7.10 -6.77 4.20
N THR A 168 7.89 -6.14 5.06
CA THR A 168 8.89 -6.84 5.89
C THR A 168 8.24 -7.85 6.83
N ARG A 169 7.18 -7.47 7.55
CA ARG A 169 6.45 -8.37 8.46
C ARG A 169 5.75 -9.49 7.72
N PHE A 170 5.22 -9.21 6.53
CA PHE A 170 4.58 -10.19 5.67
C PHE A 170 5.59 -11.24 5.18
N ASN A 171 6.74 -10.81 4.67
CA ASN A 171 7.84 -11.70 4.29
C ASN A 171 8.33 -12.56 5.46
N GLN A 172 8.54 -11.95 6.64
CA GLN A 172 8.88 -12.70 7.84
C GLN A 172 7.82 -13.74 8.23
N ALA A 173 6.53 -13.41 8.11
CA ALA A 173 5.46 -14.35 8.41
C ALA A 173 5.45 -15.54 7.44
N ILE A 174 5.64 -15.29 6.15
CA ILE A 174 5.74 -16.33 5.10
C ILE A 174 6.95 -17.24 5.36
N ASP A 175 8.12 -16.65 5.63
CA ASP A 175 9.34 -17.41 5.88
C ASP A 175 9.25 -18.22 7.17
N SER A 176 8.59 -17.69 8.20
CA SER A 176 8.38 -18.39 9.47
C SER A 176 7.45 -19.59 9.36
N PHE A 177 6.48 -19.55 8.45
CA PHE A 177 5.56 -20.65 8.18
C PHE A 177 5.89 -21.29 6.83
N SER A 178 6.91 -22.14 6.82
CA SER A 178 7.21 -22.96 5.65
C SER A 178 6.09 -23.99 5.42
N ILE A 179 5.10 -23.59 4.62
CA ILE A 179 4.02 -24.46 4.13
C ILE A 179 4.62 -25.75 3.55
N TYR A 180 5.76 -25.62 2.86
CA TYR A 180 6.52 -26.76 2.36
C TYR A 180 6.93 -27.74 3.47
N ASN A 181 7.58 -27.25 4.54
CA ASN A 181 7.97 -28.10 5.67
C ASN A 181 6.76 -28.72 6.37
N PHE A 182 5.66 -27.99 6.50
CA PHE A 182 4.42 -28.50 7.08
C PHE A 182 3.82 -29.63 6.24
N VAL A 183 3.70 -29.44 4.92
CA VAL A 183 3.23 -30.46 3.98
C VAL A 183 4.15 -31.68 4.00
N LEU A 184 5.47 -31.48 4.05
CA LEU A 184 6.46 -32.54 4.15
C LEU A 184 6.30 -33.37 5.43
N ILE A 185 6.09 -32.72 6.58
CA ILE A 185 5.81 -33.39 7.87
C ILE A 185 4.52 -34.22 7.78
N ILE A 186 3.46 -33.66 7.20
CA ILE A 186 2.19 -34.40 7.03
C ILE A 186 2.40 -35.61 6.11
N LYS A 187 3.15 -35.48 5.02
CA LYS A 187 3.47 -36.62 4.13
C LYS A 187 4.20 -37.72 4.88
N TYR A 188 5.22 -37.40 5.67
CA TYR A 188 5.93 -38.41 6.48
C TYR A 188 5.02 -39.07 7.51
N LEU A 189 4.16 -38.29 8.17
CA LEU A 189 3.19 -38.82 9.13
C LEU A 189 2.20 -39.78 8.45
N LEU A 190 1.68 -39.43 7.26
CA LEU A 190 0.78 -40.29 6.49
C LEU A 190 1.45 -41.59 6.04
N VAL A 191 2.70 -41.53 5.59
CA VAL A 191 3.49 -42.73 5.25
C VAL A 191 3.68 -43.63 6.47
N TYR A 192 4.07 -43.05 7.61
CA TYR A 192 4.23 -43.78 8.87
C TYR A 192 2.92 -44.48 9.29
N LEU A 193 1.80 -43.74 9.27
CA LEU A 193 0.48 -44.29 9.55
C LEU A 193 0.08 -45.37 8.55
N GLY A 194 0.42 -45.22 7.26
CA GLY A 194 0.18 -46.24 6.23
C GLY A 194 0.92 -47.54 6.53
N ILE A 195 2.20 -47.46 6.89
CA ILE A 195 3.02 -48.62 7.28
C ILE A 195 2.46 -49.29 8.54
N LEU A 196 2.08 -48.52 9.55
CA LEU A 196 1.48 -49.04 10.78
C LEU A 196 0.18 -49.82 10.49
N ASN A 197 -0.66 -49.28 9.60
CA ASN A 197 -1.90 -49.93 9.18
C ASN A 197 -1.67 -51.21 8.36
N ILE A 198 -0.61 -51.26 7.53
CA ILE A 198 -0.18 -52.49 6.87
C ILE A 198 0.24 -53.54 7.90
N ILE A 199 0.96 -53.16 8.96
CA ILE A 199 1.34 -54.08 10.04
C ILE A 199 0.10 -54.66 10.74
N PHE A 200 -0.96 -53.87 10.96
CA PHE A 200 -2.23 -54.38 11.50
C PHE A 200 -2.90 -55.42 10.59
N ILE A 201 -2.86 -55.21 9.27
CA ILE A 201 -3.36 -56.20 8.29
C ILE A 201 -2.56 -57.49 8.41
N LEU A 202 -1.22 -57.40 8.40
CA LEU A 202 -0.32 -58.55 8.50
C LEU A 202 -0.54 -59.34 9.80
N ASN A 203 -0.67 -58.65 10.94
CA ASN A 203 -0.98 -59.27 12.23
C ASN A 203 -2.35 -59.96 12.21
N GLY A 204 -3.37 -59.31 11.63
CA GLY A 204 -4.70 -59.90 11.49
C GLY A 204 -4.69 -61.19 10.66
N ILE A 205 -3.94 -61.21 9.56
CA ILE A 205 -3.73 -62.41 8.72
C ILE A 205 -2.97 -63.49 9.51
N MET A 206 -1.91 -63.13 10.22
CA MET A 206 -1.13 -64.06 11.03
C MET A 206 -2.00 -64.77 12.09
N PHE A 207 -2.87 -64.03 12.78
CA PHE A 207 -3.83 -64.59 13.74
C PHE A 207 -4.84 -65.54 13.09
N LEU A 208 -5.27 -65.29 11.85
CA LEU A 208 -6.13 -66.22 11.10
C LEU A 208 -5.41 -67.52 10.76
N ILE A 209 -4.11 -67.46 10.45
CA ILE A 209 -3.28 -68.63 10.15
C ILE A 209 -3.06 -69.46 11.42
N ILE A 210 -2.66 -68.85 12.54
CA ILE A 210 -2.42 -69.52 13.83
C ILE A 210 -3.70 -70.15 14.40
N ARG A 211 -4.89 -69.67 14.02
CA ARG A 211 -6.18 -70.24 14.43
C ARG A 211 -6.38 -71.67 13.93
N LYS A 212 -5.83 -72.00 12.75
CA LYS A 212 -5.97 -73.33 12.12
C LYS A 212 -5.31 -74.38 13.02
#